data_AF-A0A0M9E3A7-F1
#
_entry.id   AF-A0A0M9E3A7-F1
#
_cell.length_a   1.000
_cell.length_b   1.000
_cell.length_c   1.000
_cell.angle_alpha   90.00
_cell.angle_beta   90.00
_cell.angle_gamma   90.00
#
_symmetry.space_group_name_H-M   'P 1'
#
loop_
_entity.id
_entity.type
_entity.pdbx_description
1 polymer ?
#
loop_
_entity_poly.entity_id
_entity_poly.type
_entity_poly.pdbx_seq_one_letter_code
_entity_poly.pdbx_strand_id
1 'polypeptide(L)'
;MSLTIEELNLNHCNMFWTKTTNVSDMEKLKVLSVTGGVPKYLEEIDTKRSAEENIKRICFQKEGYLFNEFNEIFEDSFKNRASTLA
;
A
#
# COMPACT_ATOMS: atom_id res chain seq x y z
N MET A 1 19.74 -6.58 15.45
CA MET A 1 19.82 -6.04 14.09
C MET A 1 18.42 -5.55 13.75
N SER A 2 18.16 -4.24 13.89
CA SER A 2 16.83 -3.66 13.62
C SER A 2 16.75 -3.34 12.13
N LEU A 3 15.85 -4.01 11.41
CA LEU A 3 15.53 -3.66 10.02
C LEU A 3 14.50 -2.53 10.07
N THR A 4 14.91 -1.31 9.78
CA THR A 4 14.00 -0.17 9.58
C THR A 4 13.48 -0.19 8.15
N ILE A 5 12.18 -0.42 7.99
CA ILE A 5 11.51 -0.37 6.70
C ILE A 5 11.08 1.08 6.48
N GLU A 6 11.68 1.72 5.48
CA GLU A 6 11.33 3.08 5.05
C GLU A 6 10.50 3.03 3.76
N GLU A 7 9.75 4.11 3.51
CA GLU A 7 9.07 4.29 2.23
C GLU A 7 10.08 4.34 1.08
N LEU A 8 9.68 3.81 -0.07
CA LEU A 8 10.51 3.89 -1.27
C LEU A 8 10.62 5.34 -1.71
N ASN A 9 11.85 5.74 -2.07
CA ASN A 9 12.05 7.01 -2.76
C ASN A 9 11.29 7.01 -4.10
N LEU A 10 10.95 8.19 -4.62
CA LEU A 10 10.19 8.31 -5.87
C LEU A 10 10.85 7.61 -7.06
N ASN A 11 12.18 7.56 -7.09
CA ASN A 11 12.93 6.87 -8.14
C ASN A 11 12.63 5.36 -8.11
N HIS A 12 12.72 4.75 -6.93
CA HIS A 12 12.44 3.33 -6.73
C HIS A 12 10.95 3.00 -6.93
N CYS A 13 10.04 3.88 -6.50
CA CYS A 13 8.60 3.76 -6.82
C CYS A 13 8.37 3.71 -8.33
N ASN A 14 9.05 4.57 -9.10
CA ASN A 14 8.93 4.60 -10.54
C ASN A 14 9.42 3.30 -11.21
N MET A 15 10.39 2.63 -10.57
CA MET A 15 10.93 1.35 -11.03
C MET A 15 10.05 0.14 -10.69
N PHE A 16 9.08 0.31 -9.77
CA PHE A 16 8.39 -0.81 -9.12
C PHE A 16 7.73 -1.79 -10.09
N TRP A 17 7.03 -1.29 -11.11
CA TRP A 17 6.32 -2.12 -12.09
C TRP A 17 7.05 -2.32 -13.42
N THR A 18 8.24 -1.74 -13.59
CA THR A 18 8.95 -1.68 -14.89
C THR A 18 9.30 -3.06 -15.47
N LYS A 19 9.40 -4.09 -14.63
CA LYS A 19 9.73 -5.47 -15.05
C LYS A 19 8.53 -6.23 -15.62
N THR A 20 7.30 -5.88 -15.25
CA THR A 20 6.10 -6.62 -15.62
C THR A 20 5.26 -5.92 -16.67
N THR A 21 5.20 -4.57 -16.65
CA THR A 21 4.55 -3.79 -17.70
C THR A 21 5.01 -2.33 -17.66
N ASN A 22 4.81 -1.62 -18.77
CA ASN A 22 5.07 -0.19 -18.80
C ASN A 22 3.84 0.59 -18.32
N VAL A 23 3.71 0.74 -17.00
CA VAL A 23 2.70 1.63 -16.40
C VAL A 23 3.05 3.08 -16.75
N SER A 24 2.08 3.87 -17.19
CA SER A 24 2.33 5.28 -17.52
C SER A 24 2.64 6.10 -16.26
N ASP A 25 3.42 7.17 -16.40
CA ASP A 25 3.80 8.01 -15.26
C ASP A 25 2.60 8.68 -14.59
N MET A 26 1.54 8.98 -15.36
CA MET A 26 0.29 9.51 -14.81
C MET A 26 -0.42 8.49 -13.92
N GLU A 27 -0.45 7.23 -14.33
CA GLU A 27 -1.07 6.16 -13.53
C GLU A 27 -0.28 5.90 -12.24
N LYS A 28 1.06 5.89 -12.33
CA LYS A 28 1.93 5.83 -11.15
C LYS A 28 1.68 6.99 -10.20
N LEU A 29 1.62 8.22 -10.72
CA LEU A 29 1.40 9.41 -9.92
C LEU A 29 0.07 9.33 -9.16
N LYS A 30 -1.02 8.92 -9.82
CA LYS A 30 -2.33 8.76 -9.17
C LYS A 30 -2.29 7.74 -8.03
N VAL A 31 -1.69 6.57 -8.26
CA VAL A 31 -1.54 5.54 -7.22
C VAL A 31 -0.73 6.08 -6.04
N LEU A 32 0.47 6.60 -6.30
CA LEU A 32 1.36 7.14 -5.27
C LEU A 32 0.74 8.30 -4.49
N SER A 33 -0.13 9.11 -5.12
CA SER A 33 -0.84 10.19 -4.44
C SER A 33 -1.86 9.71 -3.40
N VAL A 34 -2.30 8.45 -3.50
CA VAL A 34 -3.25 7.85 -2.55
C VAL A 34 -2.55 6.92 -1.57
N THR A 35 -1.61 6.10 -2.05
CA THR A 35 -0.97 5.05 -1.26
C THR A 35 0.37 5.49 -0.64
N GLY A 36 0.97 6.58 -1.11
CA GLY A 36 2.37 6.88 -0.82
C GLY A 36 3.32 5.85 -1.44
N GLY A 37 4.57 5.83 -0.95
CA GLY A 37 5.66 4.98 -1.46
C GLY A 37 5.82 3.64 -0.72
N VAL A 38 4.79 3.17 -0.01
CA VAL A 38 4.88 1.94 0.80
C VAL A 38 4.92 0.71 -0.12
N PRO A 39 6.02 -0.09 -0.12
CA PRO A 39 6.16 -1.23 -1.04
C PRO A 39 4.96 -2.17 -1.04
N LYS A 40 4.44 -2.50 0.16
CA LYS A 40 3.35 -3.45 0.32
C LYS A 40 2.08 -2.99 -0.39
N TYR A 41 1.80 -1.69 -0.43
CA TYR A 41 0.61 -1.16 -1.11
C TYR A 41 0.80 -1.16 -2.64
N LEU A 42 2.03 -0.92 -3.10
CA LEU A 42 2.37 -0.97 -4.53
C LEU A 42 2.30 -2.41 -5.08
N GLU A 43 2.59 -3.42 -4.25
CA GLU A 43 2.40 -4.84 -4.60
C GLU A 43 0.94 -5.19 -4.87
N GLU A 44 0.00 -4.55 -4.17
CA GLU A 44 -1.42 -4.80 -4.34
C GLU A 44 -1.97 -4.22 -5.64
N ILE A 45 -1.21 -3.44 -6.42
CA ILE A 45 -1.66 -2.82 -7.67
C ILE A 45 -1.63 -3.81 -8.83
N ASP A 46 -2.80 -4.02 -9.45
CA ASP A 46 -2.94 -4.75 -10.70
C ASP A 46 -2.68 -3.80 -11.88
N THR A 47 -1.52 -3.96 -12.51
CA THR A 47 -1.05 -3.06 -13.57
C THR A 47 -1.83 -3.19 -14.89
N LYS A 48 -2.79 -4.11 -14.98
CA LYS A 48 -3.72 -4.24 -16.11
C LYS A 48 -4.97 -3.38 -15.94
N ARG A 49 -5.16 -2.76 -14.78
CA ARG A 49 -6.29 -1.89 -14.44
C ARG A 49 -5.83 -0.44 -14.32
N SER A 50 -6.77 0.49 -14.42
CA SER A 50 -6.45 1.90 -14.14
C SER A 50 -6.13 2.13 -12.67
N ALA A 51 -5.48 3.25 -12.37
CA ALA A 51 -5.21 3.71 -11.02
C ALA A 51 -6.51 3.85 -10.22
N GLU A 52 -7.56 4.43 -10.81
CA GLU A 52 -8.87 4.59 -10.17
C GLU A 52 -9.52 3.25 -9.85
N GLU A 53 -9.44 2.27 -10.76
CA GLU A 53 -9.95 0.92 -10.53
C GLU A 53 -9.20 0.22 -9.39
N ASN A 54 -7.87 0.36 -9.35
CA ASN A 54 -7.06 -0.16 -8.26
C ASN A 54 -7.40 0.51 -6.94
N ILE A 55 -7.45 1.84 -6.89
CA ILE A 55 -7.81 2.63 -5.70
C ILE A 55 -9.18 2.21 -5.19
N LYS A 56 -10.18 2.08 -6.08
CA LYS A 56 -11.51 1.60 -5.71
C LYS A 56 -11.45 0.21 -5.07
N ARG A 57 -10.69 -0.71 -5.67
CA ARG A 57 -10.56 -2.08 -5.18
C ARG A 57 -9.85 -2.19 -3.84
N ILE A 58 -8.72 -1.49 -3.66
CA ILE A 58 -7.89 -1.67 -2.47
C ILE A 58 -8.40 -0.83 -1.29
N CYS A 59 -8.94 0.37 -1.53
CA CYS A 59 -9.35 1.30 -0.47
C CYS A 59 -10.85 1.27 -0.15
N PHE A 60 -11.71 0.94 -1.12
CA PHE A 60 -13.16 1.19 -1.02
C PHE A 60 -14.04 -0.05 -1.25
N GLN A 61 -13.44 -1.24 -1.34
CA GLN A 61 -14.17 -2.51 -1.34
C GLN A 61 -13.93 -3.23 -0.01
N LYS A 62 -14.93 -4.00 0.44
CA LYS A 62 -14.85 -4.74 1.71
C LYS A 62 -13.72 -5.77 1.70
N GLU A 63 -13.41 -6.31 0.52
CA GLU A 63 -12.33 -7.25 0.28
C GLU A 63 -10.99 -6.54 -0.01
N GLY A 64 -10.97 -5.21 0.03
CA GLY A 64 -9.79 -4.40 -0.23
C GLY A 64 -8.77 -4.48 0.90
N TYR A 65 -7.49 -4.58 0.53
CA TYR A 65 -6.39 -4.69 1.50
C TYR A 65 -6.37 -3.49 2.46
N LEU A 66 -6.35 -2.25 1.92
CA LEU A 66 -6.30 -1.03 2.72
C LEU A 66 -7.61 -0.74 3.47
N PHE A 67 -8.73 -1.30 3.02
CA PHE A 67 -10.00 -1.22 3.74
C PHE A 67 -9.94 -2.00 5.06
N ASN A 68 -9.34 -3.19 5.05
CA ASN A 68 -9.25 -4.06 6.23
C ASN A 68 -8.08 -3.72 7.14
N GLU A 69 -6.96 -3.29 6.56
CA GLU A 69 -5.72 -2.98 7.29
C GLU A 69 -5.94 -1.94 8.41
N PHE A 70 -6.82 -0.95 8.21
CA PHE A 70 -7.15 0.00 9.27
C PHE A 70 -7.68 -0.67 10.54
N ASN A 71 -8.59 -1.63 10.40
CA ASN A 71 -9.15 -2.36 11.54
C ASN A 71 -8.09 -3.27 12.17
N GLU A 72 -7.28 -3.94 11.35
CA GLU A 72 -6.23 -4.84 11.82
C GLU A 72 -5.16 -4.10 12.63
N ILE A 73 -4.64 -2.98 12.11
CA ILE A 73 -3.66 -2.13 12.81
C ILE A 73 -4.28 -1.55 14.08
N PHE A 74 -5.53 -1.07 13.99
CA PHE A 74 -6.21 -0.51 15.15
C PHE A 74 -6.36 -1.56 16.25
N GLU A 75 -6.87 -2.76 15.94
CA GLU A 75 -7.01 -3.83 16.91
C GLU A 75 -5.67 -4.25 17.53
N ASP A 76 -4.62 -4.42 16.72
CA ASP A 76 -3.30 -4.81 17.20
C ASP A 76 -2.70 -3.76 18.15
N SER A 77 -2.89 -2.47 17.82
CA SER A 77 -2.42 -1.34 18.63
C SER A 77 -3.04 -1.28 20.04
N PHE A 78 -4.24 -1.84 20.24
CA PHE A 78 -4.91 -1.92 21.54
C PHE A 78 -4.69 -3.25 22.24
N LYS A 79 -4.66 -4.37 21.51
CA LYS A 79 -4.36 -5.71 22.07
C LYS A 79 -2.98 -5.72 22.76
N ASN A 80 -1.96 -5.13 22.12
CA ASN A 80 -0.59 -5.11 22.65
C ASN A 80 -0.39 -4.18 23.86
N ARG A 81 -1.30 -3.24 24.12
CA ARG A 81 -1.25 -2.37 25.32
C ARG A 81 -1.91 -3.00 26.55
N ALA A 82 -2.91 -3.85 26.34
CA ALA A 82 -3.58 -4.55 27.44
C ALA A 82 -2.69 -5.63 28.09
N SER A 83 -1.84 -6.29 27.30
CA SER A 83 -0.94 -7.34 27.78
C SER A 83 0.21 -6.87 28.69
N THR A 84 0.50 -5.57 28.73
CA THR A 84 1.56 -4.99 29.58
C THR A 84 1.02 -4.53 30.95
N LEU A 85 -0.29 -4.58 31.16
CA LEU A 85 -0.97 -4.20 32.41
C LEU A 85 -1.48 -5.41 33.22
N ALA A 86 -1.10 -6.63 32.86
CA ALA A 86 -1.47 -7.88 33.55
C ALA A 86 -0.27 -8.49 34.29
#